data_AF-A0A9E5AKY8-F1
#
_entry.id   AF-A0A9E5AKY8-F1
#
_cell.length_a   1.000
_cell.length_b   1.000
_cell.length_c   1.000
_cell.angle_alpha   90.00
_cell.angle_beta   90.00
_cell.angle_gamma   90.00
#
_symmetry.space_group_name_H-M   'P 1'
#
loop_
_entity.id
_entity.type
_entity.pdbx_description
1 polymer ?
#
loop_
_entity_poly.entity_id
_entity_poly.type
_entity_poly.pdbx_seq_one_letter_code
_entity_poly.pdbx_strand_id
1 'polypeptide(L)'
;MFSRIDRLLGGLGLVAVAVVVSACATPGFERATGLPKFKPLSYKAPVQVVDSIEVLEQPALVLGTLNATTTKDVRADVAADFKVQARKYGCDAVVGVVAEREEKKAIRTIEVLGDGGKRVKQQQEFTTVSYQWQGQCVRTAAMGDTVLPMAKGSGEPSVAGAAVAKPSVQPVAKVETGDSKTAKKIAGLLLARPSFVRSWRAKLETPAVEPIDVLDALAELMVLATGPTGLWRKTMPQEWFGCRKAPDSAPCKRLTEMETDFRKADSLHDEVTRVGRAQADGWLRRNDDRVINYLEAYVPTEPSLSGIQATPLYINRLKEVVR
;
A
#
# COMPACT_ATOMS: atom_id res chain seq x y z
N MET A 1 -73.95 4.71 -31.52
CA MET A 1 -73.22 3.62 -32.21
C MET A 1 -72.18 3.06 -31.25
N PHE A 2 -72.37 1.81 -30.87
CA PHE A 2 -71.46 1.00 -30.05
C PHE A 2 -70.31 0.45 -30.91
N SER A 3 -69.08 0.42 -30.38
CA SER A 3 -68.12 -0.71 -30.52
C SER A 3 -66.87 -0.41 -29.67
N ARG A 4 -66.66 -1.13 -28.55
CA ARG A 4 -65.86 -2.38 -28.39
C ARG A 4 -64.34 -2.09 -28.28
N ILE A 5 -63.72 -2.25 -27.09
CA ILE A 5 -63.10 -3.50 -26.54
C ILE A 5 -61.81 -3.83 -27.37
N ASP A 6 -60.58 -3.98 -26.86
CA ASP A 6 -60.11 -4.70 -25.67
C ASP A 6 -58.66 -4.34 -25.25
N ARG A 7 -58.31 -4.86 -24.07
CA ARG A 7 -57.07 -4.86 -23.26
C ARG A 7 -55.76 -5.25 -23.95
N LEU A 8 -54.63 -4.80 -23.38
CA LEU A 8 -53.44 -5.59 -22.96
C LEU A 8 -52.46 -4.65 -22.23
N LEU A 9 -52.49 -4.62 -20.89
CA LEU A 9 -51.50 -5.26 -20.01
C LEU A 9 -50.03 -4.93 -20.35
N GLY A 10 -49.51 -3.90 -19.69
CA GLY A 10 -48.08 -3.63 -19.55
C GLY A 10 -47.79 -3.23 -18.11
N GLY A 11 -47.93 -4.18 -17.18
CA GLY A 11 -47.57 -4.00 -15.78
C GLY A 11 -46.06 -3.78 -15.66
N LEU A 12 -45.65 -2.53 -15.56
CA LEU A 12 -44.32 -2.14 -15.11
C LEU A 12 -44.22 -2.50 -13.63
N GLY A 13 -43.77 -3.73 -13.38
CA GLY A 13 -43.25 -4.14 -12.08
C GLY A 13 -42.05 -3.26 -11.76
N LEU A 14 -42.29 -2.29 -10.87
CA LEU A 14 -41.28 -1.50 -10.21
C LEU A 14 -40.42 -2.47 -9.38
N VAL A 15 -39.32 -2.96 -9.96
CA VAL A 15 -38.27 -3.64 -9.20
C VAL A 15 -37.59 -2.57 -8.39
N ALA A 16 -38.06 -2.40 -7.15
CA ALA A 16 -37.35 -1.63 -6.14
C ALA A 16 -36.03 -2.35 -5.84
N VAL A 17 -34.97 -1.97 -6.56
CA VAL A 17 -33.61 -2.28 -6.17
C VAL A 17 -33.35 -1.52 -4.87
N ALA A 18 -33.51 -2.23 -3.75
CA ALA A 18 -33.06 -1.75 -2.47
C ALA A 18 -31.53 -1.62 -2.54
N VAL A 19 -31.06 -0.43 -2.90
CA VAL A 19 -29.69 -0.02 -2.69
C VAL A 19 -29.44 -0.14 -1.19
N VAL A 20 -28.70 -1.17 -0.80
CA VAL A 20 -28.13 -1.25 0.54
C VAL A 20 -27.18 -0.07 0.64
N VAL A 21 -27.68 1.03 1.20
CA VAL A 21 -26.88 2.17 1.59
C VAL A 21 -25.87 1.63 2.60
N SER A 22 -24.63 1.52 2.15
CA SER A 22 -23.50 1.11 2.99
C SER A 22 -23.48 2.02 4.20
N ALA A 23 -23.68 1.42 5.37
CA ALA A 23 -23.58 2.10 6.65
C ALA A 23 -22.27 2.91 6.68
N CYS A 24 -22.38 4.19 7.01
CA CYS A 24 -21.23 5.04 7.27
C CYS A 24 -20.30 4.31 8.25
N ALA A 25 -19.04 4.17 7.89
CA ALA A 25 -18.00 3.73 8.81
C ALA A 25 -18.09 4.60 10.07
N THR A 26 -18.16 4.00 11.25
CA THR A 26 -18.03 4.72 12.51
C THR A 26 -16.55 4.77 12.88
N PRO A 27 -15.83 5.87 12.56
CA PRO A 27 -14.46 6.04 13.02
C PRO A 27 -14.44 6.11 14.55
N GLY A 28 -13.48 5.43 15.16
CA GLY A 28 -13.36 5.34 16.62
C GLY A 28 -11.94 5.63 17.09
N PHE A 29 -11.82 6.40 18.17
CA PHE A 29 -10.55 6.63 18.87
C PHE A 29 -10.65 6.23 20.33
N GLU A 30 -9.60 5.60 20.81
CA GLU A 30 -9.49 5.04 22.15
C GLU A 30 -8.24 5.54 22.83
N ARG A 31 -8.37 6.32 23.92
CA ARG A 31 -7.22 6.82 24.68
C ARG A 31 -6.47 5.67 25.36
N ALA A 32 -5.14 5.79 25.41
CA ALA A 32 -4.26 4.79 26.02
C ALA A 32 -4.50 4.51 27.52
N THR A 33 -5.29 5.35 28.21
CA THR A 33 -5.61 5.21 29.64
C THR A 33 -6.94 4.48 29.91
N GLY A 34 -7.67 4.06 28.86
CA GLY A 34 -8.96 3.36 28.99
C GLY A 34 -8.86 1.87 28.66
N LEU A 35 -9.78 1.06 29.21
CA LEU A 35 -9.98 -0.32 28.75
C LEU A 35 -10.45 -0.30 27.29
N PRO A 36 -9.85 -1.11 26.40
CA PRO A 36 -10.15 -1.01 25.00
C PRO A 36 -11.58 -1.49 24.67
N LYS A 37 -12.39 -0.63 24.03
CA LYS A 37 -13.72 -0.93 23.48
C LYS A 37 -13.64 -1.88 22.29
N PHE A 38 -12.54 -1.82 21.53
CA PHE A 38 -12.27 -2.74 20.43
C PHE A 38 -11.31 -3.84 20.89
N LYS A 39 -11.62 -5.09 20.56
CA LYS A 39 -10.68 -6.17 20.80
C LYS A 39 -9.40 -5.89 19.99
N PRO A 40 -8.19 -6.06 20.57
CA PRO A 40 -6.96 -6.05 19.80
C PRO A 40 -7.08 -7.06 18.67
N LEU A 41 -6.69 -6.69 17.45
CA LEU A 41 -6.66 -7.65 16.34
C LEU A 41 -5.71 -8.80 16.69
N SER A 42 -6.09 -10.02 16.31
CA SER A 42 -5.34 -11.23 16.63
C SER A 42 -4.14 -11.37 15.72
N TYR A 43 -2.94 -11.58 16.28
CA TYR A 43 -1.70 -11.83 15.52
C TYR A 43 -1.69 -13.14 14.70
N LYS A 44 -2.83 -13.84 14.56
CA LYS A 44 -2.93 -15.18 13.93
C LYS A 44 -3.20 -15.16 12.41
N ALA A 45 -3.59 -14.03 11.83
CA ALA A 45 -3.74 -13.88 10.37
C ALA A 45 -2.47 -13.25 9.76
N PRO A 46 -2.17 -13.45 8.46
CA PRO A 46 -1.03 -12.82 7.82
C PRO A 46 -1.15 -11.30 7.94
N VAL A 47 -0.30 -10.72 8.80
CA VAL A 47 -0.22 -9.29 9.02
C VAL A 47 0.31 -8.67 7.74
N GLN A 48 -0.55 -8.01 6.97
CA GLN A 48 -0.07 -6.98 6.05
C GLN A 48 0.30 -5.80 6.94
N VAL A 49 1.59 -5.61 7.22
CA VAL A 49 2.09 -4.40 7.88
C VAL A 49 1.90 -3.29 6.87
N VAL A 50 0.87 -2.48 7.10
CA VAL A 50 0.54 -1.37 6.22
C VAL A 50 1.32 -0.17 6.75
N ASP A 51 2.24 0.36 5.94
CA ASP A 51 3.16 1.48 6.21
C ASP A 51 2.82 2.30 7.47
N SER A 52 3.79 2.38 8.38
CA SER A 52 3.84 3.45 9.38
C SER A 52 3.66 4.80 8.68
N ILE A 53 2.59 5.54 9.02
CA ILE A 53 2.23 6.78 8.32
C ILE A 53 3.25 7.89 8.59
N GLU A 54 4.13 7.74 9.59
CA GLU A 54 5.32 8.57 9.78
C GLU A 54 6.29 7.87 10.76
N VAL A 55 7.60 7.94 10.51
CA VAL A 55 8.63 7.57 11.48
C VAL A 55 8.89 8.80 12.35
N LEU A 56 8.64 8.70 13.65
CA LEU A 56 8.98 9.76 14.59
C LEU A 56 10.46 9.64 14.96
N GLU A 57 11.26 10.66 14.64
CA GLU A 57 12.70 10.74 14.95
C GLU A 57 12.98 10.94 16.45
N GLN A 58 11.94 11.18 17.25
CA GLN A 58 11.99 11.46 18.68
C GLN A 58 11.15 10.43 19.46
N PRO A 59 11.39 10.24 20.78
CA PRO A 59 10.52 9.41 21.60
C PRO A 59 9.05 9.81 21.39
N ALA A 60 8.23 8.81 21.07
CA ALA A 60 6.83 9.00 20.74
C ALA A 60 5.96 8.62 21.94
N LEU A 61 5.04 9.50 22.31
CA LEU A 61 3.98 9.20 23.26
C LEU A 61 2.79 8.60 22.50
N VAL A 62 2.42 7.36 22.82
CA VAL A 62 1.19 6.74 22.31
C VAL A 62 0.00 7.38 23.00
N LEU A 63 -0.82 8.12 22.24
CA LEU A 63 -2.02 8.76 22.76
C LEU A 63 -3.22 7.82 22.78
N GLY A 64 -3.26 6.85 21.85
CA GLY A 64 -4.39 5.93 21.72
C GLY A 64 -4.40 5.12 20.43
N THR A 65 -5.50 4.39 20.21
CA THR A 65 -5.72 3.56 19.02
C THR A 65 -6.83 4.14 18.15
N LEU A 66 -6.57 4.22 16.84
CA LEU A 66 -7.51 4.59 15.79
C LEU A 66 -8.08 3.33 15.15
N ASN A 67 -9.38 3.32 14.88
CA ASN A 67 -10.08 2.20 14.28
C ASN A 67 -10.91 2.67 13.07
N ALA A 68 -10.92 1.89 11.99
CA ALA A 68 -11.80 2.09 10.85
C ALA A 68 -12.29 0.75 10.28
N THR A 69 -13.52 0.72 9.78
CA THR A 69 -14.09 -0.46 9.11
C THR A 69 -14.53 -0.08 7.72
N THR A 70 -14.11 -0.83 6.70
CA THR A 70 -14.46 -0.57 5.29
C THR A 70 -14.76 -1.87 4.55
N THR A 71 -15.61 -1.79 3.53
CA THR A 71 -15.87 -2.88 2.58
C THR A 71 -14.94 -2.83 1.37
N LYS A 72 -14.12 -1.79 1.25
CA LYS A 72 -13.16 -1.59 0.16
C LYS A 72 -11.74 -1.86 0.65
N ASP A 73 -10.99 -2.66 -0.10
CA ASP A 73 -9.55 -2.87 0.10
C ASP A 73 -8.74 -1.71 -0.51
N VAL A 74 -9.10 -0.47 -0.19
CA VAL A 74 -8.45 0.71 -0.75
C VAL A 74 -7.68 1.40 0.36
N ARG A 75 -6.41 1.00 0.46
CA ARG A 75 -5.42 1.54 1.40
C ARG A 75 -5.38 3.08 1.44
N ALA A 76 -5.51 3.72 0.28
CA ALA A 76 -5.47 5.17 0.17
C ALA A 76 -6.63 5.86 0.91
N ASP A 77 -7.82 5.26 0.86
CA ASP A 77 -9.03 5.80 1.49
C ASP A 77 -8.90 5.72 3.02
N VAL A 78 -8.41 4.58 3.54
CA VAL A 78 -8.19 4.40 4.99
C VAL A 78 -7.06 5.29 5.50
N ALA A 79 -5.98 5.45 4.72
CA ALA A 79 -4.90 6.36 5.09
C ALA A 79 -5.37 7.81 5.16
N ALA A 80 -6.26 8.24 4.26
CA ALA A 80 -6.88 9.56 4.31
C ALA A 80 -7.75 9.72 5.57
N ASP A 81 -8.58 8.73 5.89
CA ASP A 81 -9.41 8.74 7.10
C ASP A 81 -8.57 8.77 8.38
N PHE A 82 -7.50 7.99 8.45
CA PHE A 82 -6.58 7.99 9.59
C PHE A 82 -5.85 9.32 9.73
N LYS A 83 -5.47 9.99 8.63
CA LYS A 83 -4.91 11.36 8.69
C LYS A 83 -5.91 12.37 9.23
N VAL A 84 -7.17 12.28 8.83
CA VAL A 84 -8.23 13.16 9.35
C VAL A 84 -8.45 12.92 10.85
N GLN A 85 -8.52 11.66 11.28
CA GLN A 85 -8.67 11.32 12.68
C GLN A 85 -7.43 11.72 13.50
N ALA A 86 -6.23 11.50 12.98
CA ALA A 86 -4.98 11.88 13.64
C ALA A 86 -4.97 13.37 14.01
N ARG A 87 -5.31 14.24 13.05
CA ARG A 87 -5.44 15.68 13.27
C ARG A 87 -6.50 16.01 14.31
N LYS A 88 -7.65 15.32 14.28
CA LYS A 88 -8.75 15.51 15.23
C LYS A 88 -8.33 15.19 16.68
N TYR A 89 -7.46 14.20 16.86
CA TYR A 89 -7.04 13.73 18.19
C TYR A 89 -5.67 14.26 18.64
N GLY A 90 -5.08 15.18 17.87
CA GLY A 90 -3.79 15.79 18.20
C GLY A 90 -2.62 14.82 18.11
N CYS A 91 -2.73 13.81 17.24
CA CYS A 91 -1.61 12.94 16.89
C CYS A 91 -0.72 13.69 15.88
N ASP A 92 0.58 13.53 16.03
CA ASP A 92 1.53 13.96 15.00
C ASP A 92 1.58 12.92 13.88
N ALA A 93 1.52 11.64 14.24
CA ALA A 93 1.61 10.52 13.31
C ALA A 93 0.66 9.37 13.69
N VAL A 94 0.46 8.46 12.74
CA VAL A 94 -0.21 7.16 12.96
C VAL A 94 0.76 6.04 12.60
N VAL A 95 1.01 5.12 13.52
CA VAL A 95 2.01 4.04 13.33
C VAL A 95 1.37 2.67 13.49
N GLY A 96 2.03 1.63 12.95
CA GLY A 96 1.60 0.25 13.09
C GLY A 96 0.20 -0.01 12.53
N VAL A 97 -0.10 0.48 11.32
CA VAL A 97 -1.40 0.25 10.71
C VAL A 97 -1.51 -1.20 10.27
N VAL A 98 -2.55 -1.87 10.76
CA VAL A 98 -2.85 -3.28 10.47
C VAL A 98 -4.29 -3.42 10.00
N ALA A 99 -4.53 -4.37 9.11
CA ALA A 99 -5.86 -4.73 8.62
C ALA A 99 -6.15 -6.20 8.90
N GLU A 100 -7.33 -6.50 9.44
CA GLU A 100 -7.87 -7.85 9.51
C GLU A 100 -9.02 -7.98 8.50
N ARG A 101 -8.90 -8.96 7.60
CA ARG A 101 -9.94 -9.29 6.63
C ARG A 101 -10.94 -10.24 7.27
N GLU A 102 -12.19 -9.80 7.36
CA GLU A 102 -13.32 -10.61 7.80
C GLU A 102 -14.19 -10.95 6.59
N GLU A 103 -14.42 -12.24 6.36
CA GLU A 103 -15.28 -12.75 5.29
C GLU A 103 -16.55 -13.36 5.89
N LYS A 104 -17.70 -12.80 5.53
CA LYS A 104 -19.01 -13.29 5.95
C LYS A 104 -19.78 -13.82 4.75
N LYS A 105 -20.05 -15.12 4.77
CA LYS A 105 -20.91 -15.79 3.80
C LYS A 105 -22.35 -15.79 4.31
N ALA A 106 -23.27 -15.29 3.49
CA ALA A 106 -24.69 -15.28 3.79
C ALA A 106 -25.46 -15.90 2.62
N ILE A 107 -26.31 -16.88 2.89
CA ILE A 107 -27.20 -17.45 1.89
C ILE A 107 -28.51 -16.66 1.96
N ARG A 108 -28.89 -16.01 0.85
CA ARG A 108 -30.22 -15.42 0.71
C ARG A 108 -31.03 -16.25 -0.27
N THR A 109 -32.28 -16.54 0.11
CA THR A 109 -33.25 -17.11 -0.81
C THR A 109 -33.95 -15.96 -1.51
N ILE A 110 -33.76 -15.84 -2.82
CA ILE A 110 -34.50 -14.91 -3.67
C ILE A 110 -35.56 -15.69 -4.45
N GLU A 111 -36.73 -15.08 -4.65
CA GLU A 111 -37.73 -15.63 -5.57
C GLU A 111 -37.47 -15.07 -6.96
N VAL A 112 -37.11 -15.95 -7.90
CA VAL A 112 -36.92 -15.61 -9.31
C VAL A 112 -38.05 -16.21 -10.14
N LEU A 113 -38.43 -15.55 -11.23
CA LEU A 113 -39.39 -16.10 -12.18
C LEU A 113 -38.64 -17.12 -13.07
N GLY A 114 -39.05 -18.38 -13.04
CA GLY A 114 -38.52 -19.40 -13.96
C GLY A 114 -39.20 -19.38 -15.33
N ASP A 115 -38.67 -20.15 -16.29
CA ASP A 115 -39.07 -20.17 -17.71
C ASP A 115 -40.54 -20.58 -17.99
N GLY A 116 -41.28 -20.98 -16.95
CA GLY A 116 -42.72 -21.27 -17.01
C GLY A 116 -43.61 -20.25 -16.29
N GLY A 117 -43.10 -19.07 -15.94
CA GLY A 117 -43.83 -18.04 -15.18
C GLY A 117 -44.08 -18.38 -13.70
N LYS A 118 -43.60 -19.53 -13.23
CA LYS A 118 -43.67 -19.94 -11.82
C LYS A 118 -42.52 -19.30 -11.04
N ARG A 119 -42.81 -18.83 -9.82
CA ARG A 119 -41.78 -18.35 -8.89
C ARG A 119 -41.01 -19.55 -8.35
N VAL A 120 -39.69 -19.52 -8.51
CA VAL A 120 -38.76 -20.52 -7.99
C VAL A 120 -37.89 -19.85 -6.94
N LYS A 121 -37.72 -20.53 -5.80
CA LYS A 121 -36.80 -20.09 -4.75
C LYS A 121 -35.38 -20.45 -5.17
N GLN A 122 -34.56 -19.46 -5.47
CA GLN A 122 -33.15 -19.64 -5.75
C GLN A 122 -32.34 -19.20 -4.53
N GLN A 123 -31.47 -20.08 -4.04
CA GLN A 123 -30.49 -19.71 -3.03
C GLN A 123 -29.30 -19.06 -3.75
N GLN A 124 -28.96 -17.84 -3.34
CA GLN A 124 -27.75 -17.15 -3.76
C GLN A 124 -26.84 -16.95 -2.56
N GLU A 125 -25.59 -17.37 -2.67
CA GLU A 125 -24.54 -17.11 -1.69
C GLU A 125 -23.97 -15.71 -1.95
N PHE A 126 -24.03 -14.86 -0.94
CA PHE A 126 -23.40 -13.55 -0.92
C PHE A 126 -22.22 -13.60 0.03
N THR A 127 -21.03 -13.31 -0.51
CA THR A 127 -19.83 -13.17 0.31
C THR A 127 -19.57 -11.68 0.51
N THR A 128 -19.68 -11.21 1.74
CA THR A 128 -19.30 -9.86 2.14
C THR A 128 -17.90 -9.90 2.70
N VAL A 129 -16.97 -9.20 2.07
CA VAL A 129 -15.63 -8.98 2.60
C VAL A 129 -15.60 -7.61 3.27
N SER A 130 -15.16 -7.58 4.53
CA SER A 130 -14.92 -6.34 5.28
C SER A 130 -13.51 -6.34 5.85
N TYR A 131 -12.92 -5.16 5.93
CA TYR A 131 -11.60 -4.94 6.50
C TYR A 131 -11.74 -4.13 7.78
N GLN A 132 -11.19 -4.64 8.88
CA GLN A 132 -11.05 -3.93 10.14
C GLN A 132 -9.62 -3.39 10.25
N TRP A 133 -9.48 -2.08 10.29
CA TRP A 133 -8.21 -1.37 10.33
C TRP A 133 -7.94 -0.84 11.73
N GLN A 134 -6.72 -1.03 12.24
CA GLN A 134 -6.24 -0.44 13.48
C GLN A 134 -4.91 0.27 13.24
N GLY A 135 -4.71 1.43 13.88
CA GLY A 135 -3.44 2.15 13.89
C GLY A 135 -3.21 2.85 15.24
N GLN A 136 -1.96 3.05 15.63
CA GLN A 136 -1.61 3.75 16.87
C GLN A 136 -1.41 5.24 16.59
N CYS A 137 -2.17 6.07 17.29
CA CYS A 137 -2.00 7.52 17.30
C CYS A 137 -0.84 7.88 18.24
N VAL A 138 0.16 8.56 17.70
CA VAL A 138 1.38 8.94 18.42
C VAL A 138 1.64 10.43 18.29
N ARG A 139 2.25 11.00 19.33
CA ARG A 139 2.73 12.38 19.37
C ARG A 139 4.21 12.39 19.71
N THR A 140 4.95 13.30 19.09
CA THR A 140 6.33 13.63 19.40
C THR A 140 6.40 14.10 20.86
N ALA A 141 7.22 13.46 21.70
CA ALA A 141 7.41 13.90 23.08
C ALA A 141 8.18 15.22 23.08
N ALA A 142 7.62 16.26 23.72
CA ALA A 142 8.34 17.51 23.90
C ALA A 142 9.46 17.33 24.94
N MET A 143 10.56 18.10 24.83
CA MET A 143 11.57 18.17 25.89
C MET A 143 10.92 18.69 27.18
N GLY A 144 10.56 17.77 28.08
CA GLY A 144 9.79 18.05 29.29
C GLY A 144 8.67 17.05 29.56
N ASP A 145 8.24 16.28 28.55
CA ASP A 145 7.38 15.10 28.70
C ASP A 145 8.20 13.98 29.36
N THR A 146 8.40 14.12 30.66
CA THR A 146 9.03 13.09 31.49
C THR A 146 8.15 11.86 31.38
N VAL A 147 8.69 10.75 30.86
CA VAL A 147 8.04 9.45 30.83
C VAL A 147 7.61 9.15 32.26
N LEU A 148 6.32 9.35 32.57
CA LEU A 148 5.74 8.85 33.80
C LEU A 148 6.01 7.34 33.79
N PRO A 149 6.73 6.79 34.79
CA PRO A 149 6.93 5.36 34.86
C PRO A 149 5.54 4.73 34.88
N MET A 150 5.29 3.81 33.95
CA MET A 150 4.07 3.02 33.96
C MET A 150 3.88 2.50 35.39
N ALA A 151 2.79 2.94 36.02
CA ALA A 151 2.48 2.58 37.38
C ALA A 151 2.52 1.05 37.49
N LYS A 152 3.42 0.58 38.35
CA LYS A 152 3.53 -0.80 38.79
C LYS A 152 2.28 -1.11 39.60
N GLY A 153 1.18 -1.40 38.90
CA GLY A 153 -0.07 -1.85 39.48
C GLY A 153 0.07 -3.32 39.87
N SER A 154 0.47 -3.55 41.11
CA SER A 154 0.26 -4.79 41.84
C SER A 154 -1.22 -5.18 41.80
N GLY A 155 -1.49 -6.36 41.28
CA GLY A 155 -2.83 -6.95 41.27
C GLY A 155 -2.76 -8.29 40.56
N GLU A 156 -2.36 -9.33 41.29
CA GLU A 156 -2.70 -10.70 40.92
C GLU A 156 -4.22 -10.80 40.67
N PRO A 157 -4.60 -11.55 39.63
CA PRO A 157 -5.51 -12.64 39.93
C PRO A 157 -4.90 -13.95 39.46
N SER A 158 -4.72 -14.82 40.44
CA SER A 158 -4.62 -16.27 40.30
C SER A 158 -5.66 -16.78 39.30
N VAL A 159 -5.21 -17.41 38.22
CA VAL A 159 -6.01 -18.38 37.47
C VAL A 159 -5.15 -19.63 37.30
N ALA A 160 -5.69 -20.70 37.89
CA ALA A 160 -5.18 -22.05 37.88
C ALA A 160 -4.86 -22.57 36.48
N GLY A 161 -3.92 -23.51 36.44
CA GLY A 161 -3.24 -23.95 35.23
C GLY A 161 -4.09 -24.71 34.22
N ALA A 162 -3.59 -24.65 32.98
CA ALA A 162 -3.71 -25.70 32.00
C ALA A 162 -2.39 -25.75 31.23
N ALA A 163 -1.61 -26.81 31.43
CA ALA A 163 -0.39 -27.08 30.68
C ALA A 163 -0.79 -27.41 29.23
N VAL A 164 -0.68 -26.43 28.33
CA VAL A 164 -0.76 -26.66 26.89
C VAL A 164 0.63 -27.04 26.41
N ALA A 165 0.75 -28.26 25.86
CA ALA A 165 1.97 -28.79 25.28
C ALA A 165 2.54 -27.84 24.21
N LYS A 166 3.84 -27.54 24.31
CA LYS A 166 4.59 -26.80 23.28
C LYS A 166 4.58 -27.59 21.98
N PRO A 167 4.13 -27.03 20.84
CA PRO A 167 4.41 -27.64 19.55
C PRO A 167 5.92 -27.58 19.29
N SER A 168 6.50 -28.74 18.99
CA SER A 168 7.89 -28.89 18.57
C SER A 168 8.06 -28.23 17.21
N VAL A 169 8.54 -26.99 17.20
CA VAL A 169 8.95 -26.28 15.98
C VAL A 169 10.37 -26.74 15.67
N GLN A 170 10.54 -27.49 14.59
CA GLN A 170 11.86 -27.80 14.05
C GLN A 170 12.58 -26.46 13.73
N PRO A 171 13.86 -26.30 14.10
CA PRO A 171 14.60 -25.09 13.81
C PRO A 171 14.73 -24.93 12.29
N VAL A 172 14.02 -23.95 11.72
CA VAL A 172 14.30 -23.46 10.37
C VAL A 172 15.76 -22.99 10.38
N ALA A 173 16.58 -23.55 9.51
CA ALA A 173 17.99 -23.20 9.39
C ALA A 173 18.13 -21.67 9.31
N LYS A 174 18.90 -21.08 10.24
CA LYS A 174 19.37 -19.71 10.12
C LYS A 174 20.18 -19.64 8.83
N VAL A 175 19.60 -19.04 7.78
CA VAL A 175 20.39 -18.55 6.66
C VAL A 175 21.26 -17.46 7.25
N GLU A 176 22.56 -17.70 7.37
CA GLU A 176 23.53 -16.68 7.72
C GLU A 176 23.42 -15.57 6.65
N THR A 177 22.72 -14.49 7.00
CA THR A 177 22.63 -13.26 6.22
C THR A 177 23.97 -12.57 6.27
N GLY A 178 24.91 -13.15 5.52
CA GLY A 178 26.26 -12.64 5.35
C GLY A 178 26.22 -11.21 4.81
N ASP A 179 27.15 -10.43 5.33
CA ASP A 179 27.38 -9.02 5.05
C ASP A 179 27.62 -8.77 3.54
N SER A 180 26.55 -8.58 2.76
CA SER A 180 26.65 -8.46 1.30
C SER A 180 27.23 -7.10 0.90
N LYS A 181 28.50 -7.10 0.47
CA LYS A 181 29.16 -5.90 -0.08
C LYS A 181 28.38 -5.29 -1.25
N THR A 182 27.77 -6.11 -2.10
CA THR A 182 26.99 -5.63 -3.25
C THR A 182 25.69 -4.99 -2.80
N ALA A 183 24.97 -5.59 -1.85
CA ALA A 183 23.77 -4.98 -1.28
C ALA A 183 24.10 -3.63 -0.64
N LYS A 184 25.19 -3.52 0.12
CA LYS A 184 25.66 -2.25 0.70
C LYS A 184 26.04 -1.22 -0.35
N LYS A 185 26.74 -1.61 -1.42
CA LYS A 185 27.09 -0.72 -2.55
C LYS A 185 25.83 -0.14 -3.19
N ILE A 186 24.87 -0.99 -3.54
CA ILE A 186 23.63 -0.57 -4.21
C ILE A 186 22.75 0.24 -3.24
N ALA A 187 22.64 -0.18 -1.98
CA ALA A 187 21.95 0.59 -0.94
C ALA A 187 22.58 1.98 -0.77
N GLY A 188 23.90 2.08 -0.74
CA GLY A 188 24.62 3.35 -0.72
C GLY A 188 24.28 4.26 -1.92
N LEU A 189 24.23 3.70 -3.13
CA LEU A 189 23.82 4.44 -4.34
C LEU A 189 22.35 4.90 -4.27
N LEU A 190 21.46 4.05 -3.75
CA LEU A 190 20.05 4.38 -3.55
C LEU A 190 19.88 5.48 -2.49
N LEU A 191 20.65 5.43 -1.40
CA LEU A 191 20.63 6.42 -0.31
C LEU A 191 21.27 7.75 -0.71
N ALA A 192 22.32 7.73 -1.54
CA ALA A 192 22.97 8.95 -2.04
C ALA A 192 22.05 9.78 -2.94
N ARG A 193 21.02 9.16 -3.53
CA ARG A 193 20.01 9.86 -4.31
C ARG A 193 18.92 10.39 -3.37
N PRO A 194 18.57 11.68 -3.44
CA PRO A 194 17.40 12.19 -2.73
C PRO A 194 16.17 11.41 -3.18
N SER A 195 15.63 10.61 -2.27
CA SER A 195 14.45 9.79 -2.56
C SER A 195 13.20 10.62 -2.29
N PHE A 196 12.29 10.61 -3.25
CA PHE A 196 10.94 11.16 -3.10
C PHE A 196 9.98 10.18 -2.42
N VAL A 197 10.43 8.95 -2.14
CA VAL A 197 9.67 7.94 -1.39
C VAL A 197 10.47 7.48 -0.17
N ARG A 198 10.01 7.92 1.00
CA ARG A 198 10.65 7.67 2.29
C ARG A 198 10.54 6.22 2.75
N SER A 199 9.49 5.49 2.35
CA SER A 199 9.19 4.12 2.83
C SER A 199 10.30 3.12 2.52
N TRP A 200 10.84 3.10 1.30
CA TRP A 200 11.95 2.20 0.98
C TRP A 200 13.30 2.67 1.54
N ARG A 201 13.51 3.99 1.65
CA ARG A 201 14.75 4.57 2.16
C ARG A 201 15.02 4.13 3.60
N ALA A 202 13.99 4.14 4.44
CA ALA A 202 14.08 3.73 5.84
C ALA A 202 14.57 2.27 6.01
N LYS A 203 14.21 1.37 5.09
CA LYS A 203 14.70 -0.03 5.11
C LYS A 203 16.20 -0.12 4.84
N LEU A 204 16.71 0.76 3.98
CA LEU A 204 18.12 0.79 3.58
C LEU A 204 19.01 1.58 4.57
N GLU A 205 18.43 2.43 5.41
CA GLU A 205 19.15 3.18 6.45
C GLU A 205 19.51 2.33 7.68
N THR A 206 19.08 1.05 7.71
CA THR A 206 19.40 0.13 8.79
C THR A 206 20.86 -0.35 8.72
N PRO A 207 21.52 -0.66 9.86
CA PRO A 207 22.92 -1.12 9.87
C PRO A 207 23.14 -2.46 9.15
N ALA A 208 22.08 -3.25 9.01
CA ALA A 208 22.11 -4.60 8.43
C ALA A 208 21.12 -4.68 7.26
N VAL A 209 21.44 -3.99 6.17
CA VAL A 209 20.63 -4.00 4.94
C VAL A 209 20.60 -5.40 4.35
N GLU A 210 19.42 -6.03 4.32
CA GLU A 210 19.27 -7.32 3.67
C GLU A 210 19.18 -7.14 2.14
N PRO A 211 19.77 -8.05 1.35
CA PRO A 211 19.68 -8.03 -0.11
C PRO A 211 18.25 -7.93 -0.66
N ILE A 212 17.27 -8.53 0.02
CA ILE A 212 15.88 -8.47 -0.40
C ILE A 212 15.28 -7.07 -0.22
N ASP A 213 15.66 -6.35 0.84
CA ASP A 213 15.20 -4.98 1.06
C ASP A 213 15.72 -4.03 -0.03
N VAL A 214 16.93 -4.29 -0.54
CA VAL A 214 17.49 -3.56 -1.70
C VAL A 214 16.65 -3.81 -2.95
N LEU A 215 16.21 -5.04 -3.19
CA LEU A 215 15.38 -5.37 -4.35
C LEU A 215 13.97 -4.78 -4.24
N ASP A 216 13.36 -4.82 -3.06
CA ASP A 216 12.07 -4.16 -2.80
C ASP A 216 12.16 -2.65 -3.06
N ALA A 217 13.22 -2.01 -2.55
CA ALA A 217 13.48 -0.59 -2.75
C ALA A 217 13.70 -0.25 -4.23
N LEU A 218 14.46 -1.08 -4.93
CA LEU A 218 14.70 -0.93 -6.36
C LEU A 218 13.39 -1.06 -7.14
N ALA A 219 12.56 -2.06 -6.84
CA ALA A 219 11.28 -2.26 -7.52
C ALA A 219 10.36 -1.04 -7.37
N GLU A 220 10.21 -0.53 -6.15
CA GLU A 220 9.41 0.66 -5.88
C GLU A 220 9.94 1.88 -6.64
N LEU A 221 11.25 2.13 -6.60
CA LEU A 221 11.89 3.20 -7.34
C LEU A 221 11.66 3.09 -8.86
N MET A 222 11.72 1.87 -9.41
CA MET A 222 11.52 1.63 -10.83
C MET A 222 10.10 1.96 -11.31
N VAL A 223 9.08 1.60 -10.52
CA VAL A 223 7.68 1.96 -10.79
C VAL A 223 7.52 3.48 -10.87
N LEU A 224 8.18 4.19 -9.96
CA LEU A 224 8.03 5.62 -9.82
C LEU A 224 8.84 6.42 -10.85
N ALA A 225 10.01 5.94 -11.24
CA ALA A 225 10.80 6.57 -12.29
C ALA A 225 10.23 6.25 -13.68
N THR A 226 10.24 4.97 -14.06
CA THR A 226 9.99 4.52 -15.44
C THR A 226 8.75 3.69 -15.62
N GLY A 227 8.04 3.33 -14.55
CA GLY A 227 6.80 2.56 -14.65
C GLY A 227 5.66 3.34 -15.34
N PRO A 228 4.51 2.70 -15.60
CA PRO A 228 3.39 3.32 -16.30
C PRO A 228 2.84 4.58 -15.63
N THR A 229 2.95 4.65 -14.30
CA THR A 229 2.55 5.80 -13.49
C THR A 229 3.71 6.70 -13.11
N GLY A 230 4.92 6.39 -13.57
CA GLY A 230 6.15 7.06 -13.17
C GLY A 230 6.40 8.39 -13.87
N LEU A 231 7.44 9.08 -13.43
CA LEU A 231 7.81 10.42 -13.91
C LEU A 231 8.01 10.45 -15.43
N TRP A 232 8.69 9.46 -16.00
CA TRP A 232 9.01 9.43 -17.42
C TRP A 232 7.82 9.22 -18.33
N ARG A 233 6.84 8.40 -17.93
CA ARG A 233 5.71 8.01 -18.78
C ARG A 233 4.40 8.72 -18.47
N LYS A 234 4.25 9.27 -17.27
CA LYS A 234 3.05 9.97 -16.85
C LYS A 234 3.29 11.46 -16.67
N THR A 235 4.14 11.85 -15.74
CA THR A 235 4.34 13.26 -15.38
C THR A 235 4.95 14.05 -16.52
N MET A 236 6.04 13.57 -17.13
CA MET A 236 6.74 14.31 -18.17
C MET A 236 5.89 14.54 -19.43
N PRO A 237 5.25 13.52 -20.03
CA PRO A 237 4.43 13.76 -21.22
C PRO A 237 3.20 14.61 -20.90
N GLN A 238 2.56 14.42 -19.75
CA GLN A 238 1.25 15.05 -19.46
C GLN A 238 1.39 16.44 -18.86
N GLU A 239 2.22 16.59 -17.83
CA GLU A 239 2.32 17.81 -17.02
C GLU A 239 3.37 18.77 -17.55
N TRP A 240 4.50 18.28 -18.05
CA TRP A 240 5.61 19.15 -18.46
C TRP A 240 5.63 19.46 -19.95
N PHE A 241 5.33 18.49 -20.82
CA PHE A 241 5.29 18.71 -22.27
C PHE A 241 3.89 18.86 -22.87
N GLY A 242 2.84 18.58 -22.11
CA GLY A 242 1.47 18.77 -22.58
C GLY A 242 1.13 17.92 -23.81
N CYS A 243 1.68 16.71 -23.93
CA CYS A 243 1.52 15.82 -25.08
C CYS A 243 0.06 15.45 -25.37
N ARG A 244 -0.84 15.56 -24.39
CA ARG A 244 -2.28 15.41 -24.62
C ARG A 244 -2.86 16.50 -25.52
N LYS A 245 -2.33 17.73 -25.43
CA LYS A 245 -2.76 18.90 -26.20
C LYS A 245 -1.99 19.01 -27.53
N ALA A 246 -0.72 18.60 -27.55
CA ALA A 246 0.15 18.67 -28.72
C ALA A 246 0.93 17.35 -28.93
N PRO A 247 0.24 16.27 -29.33
CA PRO A 247 0.86 14.95 -29.48
C PRO A 247 1.96 14.93 -30.55
N ASP A 248 1.84 15.79 -31.55
CA ASP A 248 2.80 15.89 -32.66
C ASP A 248 4.04 16.74 -32.38
N SER A 249 4.11 17.35 -31.20
CA SER A 249 5.29 18.14 -30.81
C SER A 249 6.54 17.24 -30.76
N ALA A 250 7.68 17.80 -31.13
CA ALA A 250 8.96 17.10 -31.16
C ALA A 250 9.29 16.33 -29.86
N PRO A 251 9.11 16.89 -28.64
CA PRO A 251 9.37 16.14 -27.41
C PRO A 251 8.44 14.94 -27.21
N CYS A 252 7.17 15.03 -27.63
CA CYS A 252 6.20 13.95 -27.49
C CYS A 252 6.44 12.79 -28.47
N LYS A 253 6.82 13.10 -29.71
CA LYS A 253 7.29 12.08 -30.67
C LYS A 253 8.52 11.36 -30.15
N ARG A 254 9.48 12.11 -29.61
CA ARG A 254 10.70 11.55 -29.05
C ARG A 254 10.46 10.64 -27.85
N LEU A 255 9.55 11.02 -26.95
CA LEU A 255 9.13 10.16 -25.84
C LEU A 255 8.46 8.87 -26.33
N THR A 256 7.70 8.93 -27.42
CA THR A 256 7.08 7.74 -28.03
C THR A 256 8.14 6.79 -28.60
N GLU A 257 9.18 7.32 -29.24
CA GLU A 257 10.32 6.52 -29.74
C GLU A 257 11.10 5.83 -28.60
N MET A 258 11.15 6.47 -27.42
CA MET A 258 11.80 5.93 -26.22
C MET A 258 11.03 4.78 -25.57
N GLU A 259 9.83 4.42 -26.04
CA GLU A 259 9.03 3.32 -25.47
C GLU A 259 9.79 1.98 -25.47
N THR A 260 10.70 1.76 -26.42
CA THR A 260 11.54 0.55 -26.43
C THR A 260 12.55 0.53 -25.28
N ASP A 261 13.12 1.68 -24.92
CA ASP A 261 14.05 1.80 -23.78
C ASP A 261 13.31 1.61 -22.46
N PHE A 262 12.08 2.12 -22.39
CA PHE A 262 11.16 1.93 -21.30
C PHE A 262 10.73 0.46 -21.09
N ARG A 263 10.47 -0.29 -22.17
CA ARG A 263 10.22 -1.74 -22.06
C ARG A 263 11.41 -2.53 -21.50
N LYS A 264 12.65 -2.11 -21.77
CA LYS A 264 13.83 -2.73 -21.15
C LYS A 264 13.87 -2.48 -19.64
N ALA A 265 13.50 -1.28 -19.21
CA ALA A 265 13.34 -0.97 -17.80
C ALA A 265 12.24 -1.81 -17.14
N ASP A 266 11.09 -2.00 -17.82
CA ASP A 266 10.01 -2.88 -17.33
C ASP A 266 10.48 -4.32 -17.18
N SER A 267 11.23 -4.85 -18.15
CA SER A 267 11.79 -6.20 -18.05
C SER A 267 12.70 -6.35 -16.84
N LEU A 268 13.55 -5.36 -16.55
CA LEU A 268 14.41 -5.39 -15.36
C LEU A 268 13.56 -5.32 -14.07
N HIS A 269 12.50 -4.53 -14.03
CA HIS A 269 11.57 -4.48 -12.90
C HIS A 269 10.86 -5.82 -12.66
N ASP A 270 10.39 -6.47 -13.73
CA ASP A 270 9.77 -7.79 -13.68
C ASP A 270 10.75 -8.87 -13.19
N GLU A 271 12.03 -8.76 -13.57
CA GLU A 271 13.08 -9.63 -13.02
C GLU A 271 13.23 -9.41 -11.51
N VAL A 272 13.40 -8.16 -11.07
CA VAL A 272 13.58 -7.77 -9.65
C VAL A 272 12.44 -8.28 -8.78
N THR A 273 11.18 -8.06 -9.19
CA THR A 273 10.00 -8.44 -8.40
C THR A 273 9.79 -9.96 -8.27
N ARG A 274 10.42 -10.77 -9.12
CA ARG A 274 10.35 -12.24 -9.06
C ARG A 274 11.46 -12.87 -8.23
N VAL A 275 12.47 -12.09 -7.82
CA VAL A 275 13.60 -12.62 -7.04
C VAL A 275 13.14 -12.88 -5.61
N GLY A 276 13.17 -14.15 -5.20
CA GLY A 276 12.91 -14.51 -3.81
C GLY A 276 14.06 -14.15 -2.87
N ARG A 277 13.76 -14.01 -1.57
CA ARG A 277 14.71 -13.70 -0.49
C ARG A 277 16.01 -14.52 -0.55
N ALA A 278 15.91 -15.83 -0.79
CA ALA A 278 17.07 -16.74 -0.85
C ALA A 278 18.00 -16.47 -2.05
N GLN A 279 17.49 -15.85 -3.12
CA GLN A 279 18.21 -15.60 -4.37
C GLN A 279 18.69 -14.14 -4.48
N ALA A 280 18.19 -13.25 -3.61
CA ALA A 280 18.37 -11.80 -3.70
C ALA A 280 19.85 -11.39 -3.81
N ASP A 281 20.70 -11.91 -2.93
CA ASP A 281 22.12 -11.59 -2.93
C ASP A 281 22.83 -12.05 -4.21
N GLY A 282 22.57 -13.29 -4.63
CA GLY A 282 23.14 -13.84 -5.86
C GLY A 282 22.67 -13.09 -7.11
N TRP A 283 21.41 -12.64 -7.12
CA TRP A 283 20.87 -11.84 -8.21
C TRP A 283 21.51 -10.45 -8.26
N LEU A 284 21.61 -9.75 -7.13
CA LEU A 284 22.26 -8.43 -7.04
C LEU A 284 23.71 -8.51 -7.53
N ARG A 285 24.46 -9.53 -7.12
CA ARG A 285 25.84 -9.75 -7.56
C ARG A 285 25.99 -9.96 -9.06
N ARG A 286 25.03 -10.64 -9.71
CA ARG A 286 25.08 -10.91 -11.16
C ARG A 286 24.59 -9.75 -12.03
N ASN A 287 23.86 -8.81 -11.43
CA ASN A 287 23.18 -7.73 -12.15
C ASN A 287 23.58 -6.34 -11.66
N ASP A 288 24.65 -6.19 -10.87
CA ASP A 288 24.99 -4.91 -10.26
C ASP A 288 25.24 -3.82 -11.31
N ASP A 289 25.98 -4.12 -12.38
CA ASP A 289 26.18 -3.19 -13.50
C ASP A 289 24.87 -2.81 -14.18
N ARG A 290 23.94 -3.75 -14.39
CA ARG A 290 22.62 -3.46 -14.98
C ARG A 290 21.81 -2.53 -14.09
N VAL A 291 21.81 -2.78 -12.77
CA VAL A 291 21.12 -1.95 -11.78
C VAL A 291 21.73 -0.55 -11.72
N ILE A 292 23.06 -0.44 -11.65
CA ILE A 292 23.76 0.85 -11.59
C ILE A 292 23.47 1.67 -12.85
N ASN A 293 23.60 1.07 -14.03
CA ASN A 293 23.28 1.72 -15.29
C ASN A 293 21.82 2.19 -15.35
N TYR A 294 20.88 1.38 -14.83
CA TYR A 294 19.49 1.80 -14.73
C TYR A 294 19.33 3.02 -13.82
N LEU A 295 19.90 2.98 -12.61
CA LEU A 295 19.83 4.09 -11.67
C LEU A 295 20.40 5.35 -12.31
N GLU A 296 21.60 5.30 -12.88
CA GLU A 296 22.25 6.44 -13.53
C GLU A 296 21.47 6.99 -14.71
N ALA A 297 20.97 6.14 -15.60
CA ALA A 297 20.28 6.60 -16.80
C ALA A 297 18.89 7.17 -16.52
N TYR A 298 18.09 6.51 -15.67
CA TYR A 298 16.65 6.75 -15.58
C TYR A 298 16.21 7.45 -14.31
N VAL A 299 16.92 7.30 -13.19
CA VAL A 299 16.43 7.79 -11.90
C VAL A 299 16.96 9.22 -11.65
N PRO A 300 16.09 10.25 -11.66
CA PRO A 300 16.52 11.60 -11.32
C PRO A 300 16.90 11.70 -9.84
N THR A 301 17.73 12.67 -9.50
CA THR A 301 18.09 12.97 -8.10
C THR A 301 16.95 13.66 -7.35
N GLU A 302 15.94 14.20 -8.03
CA GLU A 302 14.77 14.84 -7.42
C GLU A 302 13.54 14.67 -8.33
N PRO A 303 12.31 14.63 -7.78
CA PRO A 303 11.07 14.40 -8.53
C PRO A 303 10.56 15.67 -9.22
N SER A 304 11.45 16.38 -9.91
CA SER A 304 11.17 17.66 -10.55
C SER A 304 11.63 17.62 -12.02
N LEU A 305 11.22 18.64 -12.78
CA LEU A 305 11.72 18.81 -14.14
C LEU A 305 13.24 18.97 -14.15
N SER A 306 13.82 19.73 -13.21
CA SER A 306 15.27 19.93 -13.12
C SER A 306 16.02 18.62 -12.83
N GLY A 307 15.50 17.77 -11.93
CA GLY A 307 16.10 16.46 -11.64
C GLY A 307 16.08 15.54 -12.86
N ILE A 308 14.98 15.54 -13.59
CA ILE A 308 14.85 14.80 -14.85
C ILE A 308 15.82 15.35 -15.90
N GLN A 309 15.92 16.67 -16.04
CA GLN A 309 16.79 17.32 -17.03
C GLN A 309 18.27 17.03 -16.78
N ALA A 310 18.63 16.72 -15.52
CA ALA A 310 19.97 16.29 -15.14
C ALA A 310 20.27 14.81 -15.47
N THR A 311 19.27 14.01 -15.84
CA THR A 311 19.51 12.59 -16.18
C THR A 311 20.22 12.43 -17.52
N PRO A 312 21.10 11.42 -17.66
CA PRO A 312 21.69 11.05 -18.94
C PRO A 312 20.65 10.75 -20.02
N LEU A 313 19.51 10.13 -19.65
CA LEU A 313 18.45 9.85 -20.62
C LEU A 313 17.88 11.14 -21.20
N TYR A 314 17.59 12.15 -20.38
CA TYR A 314 17.10 13.44 -20.87
C TYR A 314 18.13 14.11 -21.78
N ILE A 315 19.38 14.19 -21.29
CA ILE A 315 20.48 14.87 -22.00
C ILE A 315 20.69 14.24 -23.39
N ASN A 316 20.70 12.91 -23.46
CA ASN A 316 21.02 12.18 -24.69
C ASN A 316 19.82 12.00 -25.64
N ARG A 317 18.58 12.04 -25.12
CA ARG A 317 17.39 11.72 -25.92
C ARG A 317 16.46 12.91 -26.17
N LEU A 318 16.35 13.85 -25.23
CA LEU A 318 15.30 14.89 -25.25
C LEU A 318 15.83 16.32 -25.32
N LYS A 319 17.02 16.62 -24.79
CA LYS A 319 17.53 17.99 -24.67
C LYS A 319 17.53 18.78 -25.99
N GLU A 320 17.76 18.11 -27.12
CA GLU A 320 17.82 18.76 -28.43
C GLU A 320 16.46 19.16 -28.99
N VAL A 321 15.38 18.44 -28.60
CA VAL A 321 14.02 18.64 -29.12
C VAL A 321 13.14 19.50 -28.21
N VAL A 322 13.66 19.90 -27.04
CA VAL A 322 12.95 20.72 -26.02
C VAL A 322 13.43 22.19 -26.05
N ARG A 323 14.21 22.59 -27.06
CA ARG A 323 14.74 23.95 -27.19
C ARG A 323 13.66 25.01 -27.42
#